data_AF-A0A1Q9NLE6-F1
#
_entry.id   AF-A0A1Q9NLE6-F1
#
_cell.length_a   1.000
_cell.length_b   1.000
_cell.length_c   1.000
_cell.angle_alpha   90.00
_cell.angle_beta   90.00
_cell.angle_gamma   90.00
#
_symmetry.space_group_name_H-M   'P 1'
#
loop_
_entity.id
_entity.type
_entity.pdbx_description
1 polymer ?
#
loop_
_entity_poly.entity_id
_entity_poly.type
_entity_poly.pdbx_seq_one_letter_code
_entity_poly.pdbx_strand_id
1 'polypeptide(L)'
;MGHMSIARHVTQILHNEEVGPAEVELQMSKLEQVLDKKMKVRAFISLVQTIEDRSDPRSKHHDKSIDQILESFGVTRSTYYRKSKNYSEFGLDGIIPKKPGPKSGRLPSQILSRIFELRDRQLSSRTIASAISLESQRYISESTTQYQLKKVGKGKLRRNRKKKVYYKRFERGKPNELWQIDNVGPFYKPGKLFAYNVIDDHSRYNLAAVISDNQTSASWVDTLEKLVQKYGVPEAILHDNGSQFVHN
;
A
#
# COMPACT_ATOMS: atom_id res chain seq x y z
N MET A 1 35.09 -17.21 30.65
CA MET A 1 35.66 -16.98 29.30
C MET A 1 34.66 -17.49 28.28
N GLY A 2 34.21 -16.65 27.32
CA GLY A 2 33.20 -17.07 26.31
C GLY A 2 32.43 -15.93 25.63
N HIS A 3 32.53 -14.69 26.14
CA HIS A 3 31.85 -13.52 25.55
C HIS A 3 32.52 -12.99 24.25
N MET A 4 33.66 -13.55 23.83
CA MET A 4 34.42 -13.10 22.67
C MET A 4 34.06 -13.76 21.33
N SER A 5 33.16 -14.76 21.31
CA SER A 5 32.87 -15.54 20.09
C SER A 5 31.75 -14.97 19.21
N ILE A 6 30.84 -14.16 19.76
CA ILE A 6 29.67 -13.66 19.00
C ILE A 6 30.07 -12.47 18.13
N ALA A 7 30.94 -11.59 18.61
CA ALA A 7 31.37 -10.40 17.88
C ALA A 7 32.07 -10.75 16.54
N ARG A 8 32.93 -11.78 16.53
CA ARG A 8 33.63 -12.23 15.32
C ARG A 8 32.71 -12.88 14.28
N HIS A 9 31.67 -13.57 14.73
CA HIS A 9 30.70 -14.20 13.82
C HIS A 9 29.77 -13.17 13.16
N VAL A 10 29.45 -12.08 13.87
CA VAL A 10 28.66 -10.96 13.32
C VAL A 10 29.44 -10.19 12.25
N THR A 11 30.76 -10.01 12.42
CA THR A 11 31.58 -9.34 11.40
C THR A 11 31.64 -10.14 10.09
N GLN A 12 31.63 -11.48 10.16
CA GLN A 12 31.83 -12.35 8.99
C GLN A 12 30.57 -12.49 8.12
N ILE A 13 29.36 -12.31 8.69
CA ILE A 13 28.09 -12.31 7.92
C ILE A 13 27.89 -10.99 7.17
N LEU A 14 28.44 -9.88 7.68
CA LEU A 14 28.27 -8.53 7.12
C LEU A 14 29.24 -8.19 5.99
N HIS A 15 30.24 -9.04 5.70
CA HIS A 15 31.29 -8.74 4.71
C HIS A 15 30.97 -9.16 3.26
N ASN A 16 29.79 -9.72 2.97
CA ASN A 16 29.48 -10.26 1.63
C ASN A 16 28.24 -9.67 0.92
N GLU A 17 27.61 -8.65 1.49
CA GLU A 17 26.61 -7.85 0.77
C GLU A 17 26.80 -6.38 1.16
N GLU A 18 26.77 -5.45 0.20
CA GLU A 18 26.74 -4.00 0.48
C GLU A 18 25.41 -3.64 1.17
N VAL A 19 25.34 -3.88 2.47
CA VAL A 19 24.19 -3.51 3.30
C VAL A 19 24.31 -2.03 3.63
N GLY A 20 23.41 -1.22 3.07
CA GLY A 20 23.40 0.23 3.29
C GLY A 20 23.23 0.60 4.78
N PRO A 21 23.75 1.76 5.24
CA PRO A 21 23.80 2.14 6.65
C PRO A 21 22.44 2.14 7.38
N ALA A 22 21.34 2.42 6.67
CA ALA A 22 19.98 2.39 7.22
C ALA A 22 19.50 0.96 7.61
N GLU A 23 20.04 -0.07 6.97
CA GLU A 23 19.68 -1.46 7.24
C GLU A 23 20.46 -2.01 8.45
N VAL A 24 21.70 -1.55 8.67
CA VAL A 24 22.48 -1.83 9.88
C VAL A 24 21.81 -1.21 11.12
N GLU A 25 21.38 0.05 11.04
CA GLU A 25 20.69 0.73 12.14
C GLU A 25 19.37 0.02 12.52
N LEU A 26 18.61 -0.43 11.51
CA LEU A 26 17.39 -1.21 11.72
C LEU A 26 17.67 -2.58 12.37
N GLN A 27 18.75 -3.26 11.97
CA GLN A 27 19.18 -4.53 12.57
C GLN A 27 19.61 -4.35 14.02
N MET A 28 20.38 -3.30 14.32
CA MET A 28 20.79 -2.96 15.68
C MET A 28 19.59 -2.65 16.58
N SER A 29 18.63 -1.85 16.10
CA SER A 29 17.39 -1.59 16.85
C SER A 29 16.58 -2.86 17.14
N LYS A 30 16.52 -3.81 16.18
CA LYS A 30 15.87 -5.11 16.42
C LYS A 30 16.61 -5.92 17.49
N LEU A 31 17.94 -5.92 17.46
CA LEU A 31 18.79 -6.60 18.45
C LEU A 31 18.59 -6.04 19.86
N GLU A 32 18.59 -4.72 20.02
CA GLU A 32 18.32 -4.05 21.29
C GLU A 32 16.93 -4.42 21.84
N GLN A 33 15.91 -4.44 20.97
CA GLN A 33 14.56 -4.87 21.37
C GLN A 33 14.52 -6.33 21.84
N VAL A 34 15.30 -7.22 21.23
CA VAL A 34 15.39 -8.63 21.66
C VAL A 34 16.11 -8.74 23.01
N LEU A 35 17.19 -7.98 23.22
CA LEU A 35 17.94 -7.97 24.47
C LEU A 35 17.09 -7.44 25.64
N ASP A 36 16.36 -6.34 25.44
CA ASP A 36 15.44 -5.77 26.43
C ASP A 36 14.34 -6.76 26.84
N LYS A 37 13.71 -7.45 25.87
CA LYS A 37 12.73 -8.49 26.15
C LYS A 37 13.32 -9.62 27.00
N LYS A 38 14.53 -10.08 26.67
CA LYS A 38 15.23 -11.15 27.40
C LYS A 38 15.54 -10.74 28.84
N MET A 39 15.98 -9.50 29.06
CA MET A 39 16.21 -8.98 30.42
C MET A 39 14.93 -8.95 31.24
N LYS A 40 13.82 -8.47 30.65
CA LYS A 40 12.52 -8.40 31.34
C LYS A 40 11.98 -9.77 31.75
N VAL A 41 12.13 -10.78 30.90
CA VAL A 41 11.76 -12.16 31.21
C VAL A 41 12.62 -12.72 32.35
N ARG A 42 13.95 -12.54 32.28
CA ARG A 42 14.86 -12.99 33.34
C ARG A 42 14.57 -12.34 34.69
N ALA A 43 14.31 -11.02 34.71
CA ALA A 43 13.96 -10.30 35.92
C ALA A 43 12.65 -10.83 36.55
N PHE A 44 11.65 -11.17 35.72
CA PHE A 44 10.40 -11.75 36.22
C PHE A 44 10.58 -13.17 36.76
N ILE A 45 11.37 -14.02 36.09
CA ILE A 45 11.69 -15.37 36.58
C ILE A 45 12.41 -15.28 37.92
N SER A 46 13.41 -14.40 38.03
CA SER A 46 14.15 -14.18 39.28
C SER A 46 13.23 -13.68 40.41
N LEU A 47 12.28 -12.80 40.11
CA LEU A 47 11.28 -12.35 41.08
C LEU A 47 10.40 -13.51 41.56
N VAL A 48 9.88 -14.34 40.65
CA VAL A 48 9.03 -15.49 41.01
C VAL A 48 9.79 -16.49 41.88
N GLN A 49 11.02 -16.84 41.50
CA GLN A 49 11.89 -17.72 42.30
C GLN A 49 12.13 -17.15 43.69
N THR A 50 12.41 -15.85 43.80
CA THR A 50 12.61 -15.19 45.11
C THR A 50 11.37 -15.26 46.00
N ILE A 51 10.17 -15.18 45.39
CA ILE A 51 8.89 -15.31 46.11
C ILE A 51 8.63 -16.75 46.53
N GLU A 52 9.02 -17.74 45.74
CA GLU A 52 8.91 -19.17 46.07
C GLU A 52 9.89 -19.56 47.18
N ASP A 53 11.14 -19.08 47.08
CA ASP A 53 12.22 -19.36 48.04
C ASP A 53 11.91 -18.84 49.45
N ARG A 54 10.97 -17.91 49.61
CA ARG A 54 10.57 -17.42 50.95
C ARG A 54 9.96 -18.52 51.82
N SER A 55 9.50 -19.62 51.22
CA SER A 55 8.97 -20.77 51.97
C SER A 55 10.06 -21.70 52.50
N ASP A 56 11.32 -21.53 52.08
CA ASP A 56 12.46 -22.31 52.56
C ASP A 56 13.11 -21.63 53.80
N PRO A 57 13.15 -22.31 54.96
CA PRO A 57 13.86 -21.84 56.18
C PRO A 57 15.32 -21.43 55.99
N ARG A 58 15.98 -21.94 54.94
CA ARG A 58 17.39 -21.63 54.63
C ARG A 58 17.54 -20.44 53.70
N SER A 59 16.45 -19.94 53.14
CA SER A 59 16.48 -18.80 52.22
C SER A 59 16.73 -17.49 52.97
N LYS A 60 17.54 -16.61 52.38
CA LYS A 60 17.69 -15.22 52.83
C LYS A 60 16.39 -14.39 52.76
N HIS A 61 15.32 -14.97 52.22
CA HIS A 61 13.99 -14.38 52.06
C HIS A 61 12.92 -15.04 52.95
N HIS A 62 13.28 -16.00 53.81
CA HIS A 62 12.34 -16.84 54.58
C HIS A 62 11.25 -16.06 55.36
N ASP A 63 11.58 -14.87 55.86
CA ASP A 63 10.62 -14.04 56.64
C ASP A 63 10.18 -12.77 55.91
N LYS A 64 10.51 -12.63 54.63
CA LYS A 64 10.12 -11.45 53.86
C LYS A 64 8.69 -11.59 53.35
N SER A 65 7.91 -10.53 53.55
CA SER A 65 6.60 -10.45 52.92
C SER A 65 6.75 -10.34 51.40
N ILE A 66 5.71 -10.76 50.66
CA ILE A 66 5.68 -10.58 49.20
C ILE A 66 5.90 -9.10 48.83
N ASP A 67 5.41 -8.16 49.65
CA ASP A 67 5.55 -6.72 49.39
C ASP A 67 6.98 -6.24 49.49
N GLN A 68 7.72 -6.70 50.51
CA GLN A 68 9.13 -6.36 50.68
C GLN A 68 9.97 -6.91 49.52
N ILE A 69 9.63 -8.10 49.02
CA ILE A 69 10.28 -8.68 47.84
C ILE A 69 9.94 -7.85 46.60
N LEU A 70 8.66 -7.55 46.37
CA LEU A 70 8.22 -6.75 45.23
C LEU A 70 8.86 -5.35 45.19
N GLU A 71 8.97 -4.70 46.35
CA GLU A 71 9.63 -3.40 46.51
C GLU A 71 11.12 -3.48 46.15
N SER A 72 11.83 -4.54 46.60
CA SER A 72 13.25 -4.74 46.26
C SER A 72 13.51 -4.94 44.75
N PHE A 73 12.50 -5.38 43.99
CA PHE A 73 12.55 -5.51 42.53
C PHE A 73 11.95 -4.30 41.79
N GLY A 74 11.43 -3.29 42.50
CA GLY A 74 10.77 -2.13 41.92
C GLY A 74 9.47 -2.48 41.15
N VAL A 75 8.78 -3.56 41.56
CA VAL A 75 7.57 -4.05 40.88
C VAL A 75 6.34 -3.80 41.77
N THR A 76 5.31 -3.16 41.23
CA THR A 76 4.05 -2.99 41.96
C THR A 76 3.27 -4.31 42.07
N ARG A 77 2.50 -4.50 43.16
CA ARG A 77 1.58 -5.64 43.34
C ARG A 77 0.70 -5.89 42.12
N SER A 78 0.07 -4.85 41.59
CA SER A 78 -0.82 -4.94 40.42
C SER A 78 -0.10 -5.45 39.18
N THR A 79 1.16 -5.06 38.98
CA THR A 79 1.99 -5.53 37.88
C THR A 79 2.39 -6.99 38.05
N TYR A 80 2.77 -7.40 39.27
CA TYR A 80 3.10 -8.78 39.58
C TYR A 80 1.92 -9.72 39.31
N TYR A 81 0.75 -9.47 39.90
CA TYR A 81 -0.41 -10.35 39.72
C TYR A 81 -0.89 -10.37 38.27
N ARG A 82 -0.88 -9.24 37.56
CA ARG A 82 -1.20 -9.19 36.12
C ARG A 82 -0.24 -10.06 35.30
N LYS A 83 1.07 -9.94 35.54
CA LYS A 83 2.08 -10.73 34.82
C LYS A 83 2.02 -12.22 35.18
N SER A 84 1.79 -12.55 36.45
CA SER A 84 1.63 -13.93 36.91
C SER A 84 0.42 -14.60 36.26
N LYS A 85 -0.73 -13.91 36.23
CA LYS A 85 -1.92 -14.37 35.49
C LYS A 85 -1.64 -14.55 33.99
N ASN A 86 -1.01 -13.58 33.36
CA ASN A 86 -0.68 -13.70 31.93
C ASN A 86 0.31 -14.85 31.67
N TYR A 87 1.23 -15.10 32.60
CA TYR A 87 2.18 -16.21 32.49
C TYR A 87 1.46 -17.57 32.60
N SER A 88 0.50 -17.71 33.51
CA SER A 88 -0.30 -18.95 33.59
C SER A 88 -1.14 -19.20 32.34
N GLU A 89 -1.61 -18.14 31.67
CA GLU A 89 -2.45 -18.25 30.47
C GLU A 89 -1.65 -18.37 29.16
N PHE A 90 -0.50 -17.68 29.05
CA PHE A 90 0.23 -17.48 27.79
C PHE A 90 1.73 -17.81 27.88
N GLY A 91 2.21 -18.37 29.00
CA GLY A 91 3.61 -18.67 29.22
C GLY A 91 4.51 -17.43 29.16
N LEU A 92 5.73 -17.59 28.64
CA LEU A 92 6.73 -16.50 28.56
C LEU A 92 6.24 -15.29 27.75
N ASP A 93 5.40 -15.51 26.74
CA ASP A 93 4.82 -14.44 25.92
C ASP A 93 3.88 -13.52 26.71
N GLY A 94 3.28 -14.03 27.80
CA GLY A 94 2.42 -13.25 28.69
C GLY A 94 3.16 -12.21 29.54
N ILE A 95 4.47 -12.39 29.73
CA ILE A 95 5.34 -11.49 30.52
C ILE A 95 5.76 -10.27 29.69
N ILE A 96 5.90 -10.47 28.38
CA ILE A 96 6.41 -9.45 27.45
C ILE A 96 5.31 -8.39 27.24
N PRO A 97 5.60 -7.09 27.49
CA PRO A 97 4.64 -6.04 27.24
C PRO A 97 4.21 -6.04 25.77
N LYS A 98 2.91 -6.24 25.52
CA LYS A 98 2.34 -6.03 24.18
C LYS A 98 2.41 -4.53 23.89
N LYS A 99 3.03 -4.14 22.76
CA LYS A 99 2.99 -2.74 22.33
C LYS A 99 1.52 -2.32 22.24
N PRO A 100 1.11 -1.16 22.81
CA PRO A 100 -0.21 -0.60 22.54
C PRO A 100 -0.30 -0.36 21.05
N GLY A 101 -0.93 -1.29 20.33
CA GLY A 101 -1.19 -1.10 18.91
C GLY A 101 -2.21 0.01 18.74
N PRO A 102 -2.17 0.78 17.63
CA PRO A 102 -3.30 1.62 17.28
C PRO A 102 -4.55 0.73 17.30
N LYS A 103 -5.62 1.19 17.96
CA LYS A 103 -6.95 0.60 17.79
C LYS A 103 -7.35 0.88 16.35
N SER A 104 -6.85 0.08 15.40
CA SER A 104 -7.20 0.25 13.99
C SER A 104 -8.71 0.09 13.91
N GLY A 105 -9.42 1.16 13.53
CA GLY A 105 -10.82 1.05 13.15
C GLY A 105 -10.88 -0.04 12.08
N ARG A 106 -11.46 -1.20 12.44
CA ARG A 106 -11.59 -2.30 11.49
C ARG A 106 -12.46 -1.78 10.35
N LEU A 107 -11.97 -1.88 9.13
CA LEU A 107 -12.81 -1.68 7.97
C LEU A 107 -14.00 -2.64 8.07
N PRO A 108 -15.23 -2.19 7.77
CA PRO A 108 -16.37 -3.08 7.64
C PRO A 108 -16.02 -4.26 6.74
N SER A 109 -16.50 -5.45 7.09
CA SER A 109 -16.21 -6.68 6.35
C SER A 109 -16.64 -6.57 4.89
N GLN A 110 -17.74 -5.86 4.62
CA GLN A 110 -18.23 -5.59 3.27
C GLN A 110 -17.19 -4.84 2.42
N ILE A 111 -16.53 -3.84 3.00
CA ILE A 111 -15.48 -3.07 2.30
C ILE A 111 -14.26 -3.96 2.04
N LEU A 112 -13.85 -4.79 3.00
CA LEU A 112 -12.73 -5.71 2.82
C LEU A 112 -13.00 -6.74 1.72
N SER A 113 -14.18 -7.35 1.71
CA SER A 113 -14.61 -8.27 0.66
C SER A 113 -14.58 -7.59 -0.70
N ARG A 114 -15.08 -6.35 -0.79
CA ARG A 114 -15.07 -5.56 -2.03
C ARG A 114 -13.66 -5.24 -2.51
N ILE A 115 -12.74 -4.89 -1.61
CA ILE A 115 -11.31 -4.68 -1.93
C ILE A 115 -10.72 -5.94 -2.59
N PHE A 116 -11.01 -7.12 -2.02
CA PHE A 116 -10.45 -8.37 -2.53
C PHE A 116 -11.06 -8.79 -3.86
N GLU A 117 -12.38 -8.62 -4.02
CA GLU A 117 -13.08 -8.88 -5.28
C GLU A 117 -12.51 -8.02 -6.43
N LEU A 118 -12.37 -6.71 -6.20
CA LEU A 118 -11.81 -5.79 -7.19
C LEU A 118 -10.33 -6.10 -7.49
N ARG A 119 -9.59 -6.61 -6.49
CA ARG A 119 -8.21 -7.05 -6.70
C ARG A 119 -8.12 -8.29 -7.58
N ASP A 120 -9.06 -9.22 -7.47
CA ASP A 120 -9.07 -10.43 -8.30
C ASP A 120 -9.26 -10.09 -9.78
N ARG A 121 -9.94 -8.98 -10.08
CA ARG A 121 -10.01 -8.36 -11.41
C ARG A 121 -8.74 -7.62 -11.84
N GLN A 122 -7.63 -7.75 -11.11
CA GLN A 122 -6.34 -7.10 -11.36
C GLN A 122 -6.37 -5.56 -11.32
N LEU A 123 -7.26 -4.95 -10.53
CA LEU A 123 -7.28 -3.49 -10.36
C LEU A 123 -6.18 -3.00 -9.40
N SER A 124 -5.69 -1.78 -9.68
CA SER A 124 -4.67 -1.13 -8.86
C SER A 124 -5.24 -0.71 -7.49
N SER A 125 -4.37 -0.59 -6.48
CA SER A 125 -4.75 -0.10 -5.14
C SER A 125 -5.46 1.24 -5.19
N ARG A 126 -4.98 2.14 -6.07
CA ARG A 126 -5.59 3.44 -6.33
C ARG A 126 -7.00 3.32 -6.90
N THR A 127 -7.17 2.56 -7.97
CA THR A 127 -8.47 2.36 -8.63
C THR A 127 -9.49 1.76 -7.67
N ILE A 128 -9.07 0.75 -6.89
CA ILE A 128 -9.92 0.11 -5.88
C ILE A 128 -10.35 1.14 -4.81
N ALA A 129 -9.40 1.93 -4.30
CA ALA A 129 -9.69 2.96 -3.30
C ALA A 129 -10.70 4.00 -3.82
N SER A 130 -10.52 4.47 -5.06
CA SER A 130 -11.44 5.40 -5.72
C SER A 130 -12.83 4.79 -5.92
N ALA A 131 -12.91 3.56 -6.45
CA ALA A 131 -14.17 2.87 -6.69
C ALA A 131 -14.98 2.70 -5.39
N ILE A 132 -14.32 2.19 -4.34
CA ILE A 132 -14.98 1.99 -3.04
C ILE A 132 -15.39 3.32 -2.41
N SER A 133 -14.57 4.37 -2.56
CA SER A 133 -14.93 5.69 -2.02
C SER A 133 -16.21 6.25 -2.64
N LEU A 134 -16.40 6.01 -3.95
CA LEU A 134 -17.61 6.38 -4.68
C LEU A 134 -18.81 5.50 -4.30
N GLU A 135 -18.61 4.18 -4.28
CA GLU A 135 -19.66 3.18 -3.96
C GLU A 135 -20.19 3.32 -2.53
N SER A 136 -19.31 3.53 -1.55
CA SER A 136 -19.65 3.48 -0.12
C SER A 136 -19.90 4.85 0.52
N GLN A 137 -19.79 5.95 -0.24
CA GLN A 137 -19.83 7.32 0.28
C GLN A 137 -18.88 7.56 1.47
N ARG A 138 -17.81 6.76 1.53
CA ARG A 138 -16.82 6.77 2.60
C ARG A 138 -15.44 6.80 1.96
N TYR A 139 -14.67 7.84 2.25
CA TYR A 139 -13.31 7.94 1.77
C TYR A 139 -12.43 6.78 2.28
N ILE A 140 -11.81 6.06 1.34
CA ILE A 140 -10.78 5.05 1.58
C ILE A 140 -9.50 5.49 0.86
N SER A 141 -8.38 5.55 1.60
CA SER A 141 -7.10 5.91 1.00
C SER A 141 -6.46 4.74 0.24
N GLU A 142 -5.67 5.05 -0.79
CA GLU A 142 -4.85 4.06 -1.51
C GLU A 142 -3.95 3.27 -0.54
N SER A 143 -3.34 3.96 0.45
CA SER A 143 -2.47 3.33 1.44
C SER A 143 -3.19 2.30 2.30
N THR A 144 -4.45 2.56 2.67
CA THR A 144 -5.28 1.63 3.44
C THR A 144 -5.59 0.38 2.61
N THR A 145 -6.02 0.56 1.36
CA THR A 145 -6.27 -0.54 0.43
C THR A 145 -5.01 -1.40 0.24
N GLN A 146 -3.86 -0.75 -0.01
CA GLN A 146 -2.59 -1.43 -0.20
C GLN A 146 -2.14 -2.20 1.06
N TYR A 147 -2.37 -1.64 2.25
CA TYR A 147 -2.09 -2.31 3.51
C TYR A 147 -2.93 -3.58 3.69
N GLN A 148 -4.24 -3.53 3.43
CA GLN A 148 -5.11 -4.72 3.53
C GLN A 148 -4.74 -5.79 2.50
N LEU A 149 -4.40 -5.39 1.27
CA LEU A 149 -3.95 -6.33 0.24
C LEU A 149 -2.61 -7.00 0.60
N LYS A 150 -1.67 -6.26 1.19
CA LYS A 150 -0.40 -6.82 1.66
C LYS A 150 -0.60 -7.89 2.74
N LYS A 151 -1.55 -7.69 3.67
CA LYS A 151 -1.84 -8.67 4.74
C LYS A 151 -2.25 -10.05 4.22
N VAL A 152 -2.89 -10.10 3.06
CA VAL A 152 -3.38 -11.34 2.44
C VAL A 152 -2.50 -11.80 1.27
N GLY A 153 -1.28 -11.26 1.14
CA GLY A 153 -0.34 -11.64 0.08
C GLY A 153 -0.68 -11.13 -1.32
N LYS A 154 -1.77 -10.33 -1.48
CA LYS A 154 -2.20 -9.76 -2.77
C LYS A 154 -1.63 -8.36 -3.04
N GLY A 155 -0.56 -7.95 -2.35
CA GLY A 155 0.01 -6.59 -2.43
C GLY A 155 0.59 -6.19 -3.79
N LYS A 156 0.96 -7.15 -4.64
CA LYS A 156 1.46 -6.91 -6.01
C LYS A 156 0.46 -7.43 -7.03
N LEU A 157 0.30 -6.70 -8.14
CA LEU A 157 -0.49 -7.17 -9.28
C LEU A 157 0.24 -8.32 -9.95
N ARG A 158 -0.50 -9.23 -10.57
CA ARG A 158 0.12 -10.28 -11.38
C ARG A 158 0.83 -9.59 -12.55
N ARG A 159 2.12 -9.86 -12.69
CA ARG A 159 2.89 -9.33 -13.81
C ARG A 159 2.40 -10.06 -15.05
N ASN A 160 1.51 -9.44 -15.82
CA ASN A 160 1.21 -9.94 -17.16
C ASN A 160 2.55 -9.95 -17.92
N ARG A 161 3.01 -11.15 -18.28
CA ARG A 161 4.15 -11.32 -19.18
C ARG A 161 3.71 -10.65 -20.47
N LYS A 162 4.15 -9.40 -20.70
CA LYS A 162 3.78 -8.66 -21.90
C LYS A 162 4.12 -9.57 -23.08
N LYS A 163 3.12 -9.95 -23.88
CA LYS A 163 3.39 -10.53 -25.20
C LYS A 163 4.34 -9.55 -25.89
N LYS A 164 5.39 -10.03 -26.58
CA LYS A 164 6.20 -9.17 -27.44
C LYS A 164 5.24 -8.60 -28.48
N VAL A 165 4.80 -7.35 -28.28
CA VAL A 165 4.03 -6.60 -29.26
C VAL A 165 5.05 -5.96 -30.18
N TYR A 166 5.06 -6.37 -31.44
CA TYR A 166 5.82 -5.68 -32.47
C TYR A 166 5.00 -4.46 -32.87
N TYR A 167 5.48 -3.27 -32.51
CA TYR A 167 4.87 -2.02 -32.95
C TYR A 167 5.26 -1.80 -34.41
N LYS A 168 4.30 -1.89 -35.32
CA LYS A 168 4.45 -1.33 -36.67
C LYS A 168 4.01 0.12 -36.60
N ARG A 169 4.85 1.04 -37.11
CA ARG A 169 4.46 2.45 -37.23
C ARG A 169 3.28 2.54 -38.20
N PHE A 170 2.14 2.99 -37.68
CA PHE A 170 0.93 3.24 -38.46
C PHE A 170 0.96 4.71 -38.87
N GLU A 171 1.18 4.95 -40.15
CA GLU A 171 1.27 6.28 -40.75
C GLU A 171 0.91 6.17 -42.24
N ARG A 172 0.07 7.07 -42.73
CA ARG A 172 -0.26 7.22 -44.14
C ARG A 172 0.91 7.83 -44.94
N GLY A 173 0.85 7.68 -46.26
CA GLY A 173 1.93 8.07 -47.17
C GLY A 173 1.94 9.55 -47.52
N LYS A 174 0.79 10.24 -47.43
CA LYS A 174 0.65 11.66 -47.79
C LYS A 174 -0.32 12.40 -46.85
N PRO A 175 -0.20 13.74 -46.74
CA PRO A 175 -1.21 14.56 -46.06
C PRO A 175 -2.60 14.36 -46.67
N ASN A 176 -3.65 14.50 -45.86
CA ASN A 176 -5.05 14.30 -46.19
C ASN A 176 -5.47 12.87 -46.57
N GLU A 177 -4.58 11.87 -46.53
CA GLU A 177 -5.00 10.47 -46.69
C GLU A 177 -5.78 9.95 -45.48
N LEU A 178 -5.51 10.49 -44.28
CA LEU A 178 -6.23 10.12 -43.06
C LEU A 178 -6.20 11.25 -42.04
N TRP A 179 -7.37 11.72 -41.63
CA TRP A 179 -7.50 12.54 -40.42
C TRP A 179 -7.89 11.65 -39.23
N GLN A 180 -7.21 11.83 -38.10
CA GLN A 180 -7.49 11.16 -36.84
C GLN A 180 -8.19 12.12 -35.90
N ILE A 181 -9.33 11.69 -35.37
CA ILE A 181 -10.11 12.43 -34.39
C ILE A 181 -9.92 11.76 -33.03
N ASP A 182 -9.44 12.53 -32.05
CA ASP A 182 -9.26 12.07 -30.68
C ASP A 182 -10.03 12.97 -29.71
N ASN A 183 -10.66 12.33 -28.72
CA ASN A 183 -11.50 12.99 -27.73
C ASN A 183 -10.94 12.74 -26.33
N VAL A 184 -10.76 13.81 -25.58
CA VAL A 184 -10.34 13.73 -24.18
C VAL A 184 -11.38 14.38 -23.30
N GLY A 185 -11.81 13.64 -22.28
CA GLY A 185 -12.77 14.09 -21.30
C GLY A 185 -13.72 12.97 -20.85
N PRO A 186 -14.79 13.31 -20.12
CA PRO A 186 -15.11 14.65 -19.65
C PRO A 186 -14.14 15.16 -18.57
N PHE A 187 -13.87 16.46 -18.60
CA PHE A 187 -13.27 17.22 -17.51
C PHE A 187 -14.36 17.99 -16.77
N TYR A 188 -14.15 18.28 -15.48
CA TYR A 188 -15.15 18.93 -14.63
C TYR A 188 -14.57 20.19 -13.98
N LYS A 189 -14.55 21.33 -14.70
CA LYS A 189 -14.17 22.69 -14.20
C LYS A 189 -14.32 23.76 -15.32
N PRO A 190 -15.24 24.75 -15.28
CA PRO A 190 -16.38 25.00 -14.37
C PRO A 190 -17.68 24.30 -14.82
N GLY A 191 -17.58 23.15 -15.48
CA GLY A 191 -18.69 22.36 -16.00
C GLY A 191 -18.17 21.10 -16.67
N LYS A 192 -19.06 20.29 -17.24
CA LYS A 192 -18.67 19.11 -18.04
C LYS A 192 -18.12 19.62 -19.37
N LEU A 193 -16.82 19.48 -19.57
CA LEU A 193 -16.11 19.91 -20.77
C LEU A 193 -15.44 18.72 -21.44
N PHE A 194 -15.28 18.83 -22.74
CA PHE A 194 -14.54 17.89 -23.57
C PHE A 194 -13.55 18.67 -24.41
N ALA A 195 -12.35 18.12 -24.54
CA ALA A 195 -11.38 18.59 -25.52
C ALA A 195 -11.35 17.59 -26.65
N TYR A 196 -11.25 18.07 -27.88
CA TYR A 196 -11.00 17.17 -29.00
C TYR A 196 -10.03 17.77 -29.99
N ASN A 197 -9.29 16.88 -30.64
CA ASN A 197 -8.28 17.22 -31.62
C ASN A 197 -8.55 16.49 -32.94
N VAL A 198 -8.25 17.18 -34.04
CA VAL A 198 -8.21 16.57 -35.37
C VAL A 198 -6.78 16.70 -35.89
N ILE A 199 -6.14 15.58 -36.18
CA ILE A 199 -4.74 15.52 -36.58
C ILE A 199 -4.62 14.83 -37.94
N ASP A 200 -3.82 15.37 -38.85
CA ASP A 200 -3.43 14.67 -40.06
C ASP A 200 -2.41 13.56 -39.74
N ASP A 201 -2.70 12.32 -40.12
CA ASP A 201 -1.89 11.16 -39.72
C ASP A 201 -0.46 11.19 -40.30
N HIS A 202 -0.28 11.70 -41.53
CA HIS A 202 1.02 11.75 -42.18
C HIS A 202 1.90 12.87 -41.61
N SER A 203 1.44 14.12 -41.73
CA SER A 203 2.22 15.30 -41.33
C SER A 203 2.27 15.51 -39.82
N ARG A 204 1.41 14.83 -39.05
CA ARG A 204 1.16 15.06 -37.62
C ARG A 204 0.73 16.49 -37.31
N TYR A 205 0.26 17.22 -38.32
CA TYR A 205 -0.21 18.58 -38.18
C TYR A 205 -1.56 18.60 -37.46
N ASN A 206 -1.69 19.48 -36.47
CA ASN A 206 -2.93 19.64 -35.71
C ASN A 206 -3.88 20.57 -36.48
N LEU A 207 -4.92 19.99 -37.07
CA LEU A 207 -5.91 20.69 -37.89
C LEU A 207 -6.89 21.49 -37.04
N ALA A 208 -7.28 20.95 -35.87
CA ALA A 208 -8.14 21.60 -34.89
C ALA A 208 -7.84 21.13 -33.46
N ALA A 209 -7.91 22.06 -32.50
CA ALA A 209 -8.01 21.78 -31.08
C ALA A 209 -9.16 22.61 -30.50
N VAL A 210 -10.20 21.94 -30.02
CA VAL A 210 -11.44 22.60 -29.58
C VAL A 210 -11.78 22.15 -28.16
N ILE A 211 -12.21 23.10 -27.34
CA ILE A 211 -12.85 22.83 -26.06
C ILE A 211 -14.35 23.07 -26.25
N SER A 212 -15.15 22.06 -25.93
CA SER A 212 -16.61 22.10 -26.06
C SER A 212 -17.27 21.67 -24.76
N ASP A 213 -18.42 22.26 -24.46
CA ASP A 213 -19.31 21.83 -23.37
C ASP A 213 -20.28 20.70 -23.81
N ASN A 214 -20.27 20.33 -25.09
CA ASN A 214 -21.10 19.28 -25.66
C ASN A 214 -20.33 18.41 -26.69
N GLN A 215 -20.75 17.15 -26.86
CA GLN A 215 -20.23 16.22 -27.87
C GLN A 215 -21.34 15.78 -28.82
N THR A 216 -22.04 16.74 -29.43
CA THR A 216 -23.13 16.44 -30.37
C THR A 216 -22.59 16.18 -31.77
N SER A 217 -23.26 15.32 -32.54
CA SER A 217 -22.92 15.07 -33.96
C SER A 217 -22.95 16.36 -34.80
N ALA A 218 -23.86 17.29 -34.48
CA ALA A 218 -23.96 18.57 -35.17
C ALA A 218 -22.71 19.45 -34.99
N SER A 219 -22.16 19.52 -33.77
CA SER A 219 -20.92 20.25 -33.50
C SER A 219 -19.72 19.63 -34.25
N TRP A 220 -19.73 18.32 -34.44
CA TRP A 220 -18.72 17.61 -35.23
C TRP A 220 -18.79 17.93 -36.71
N VAL A 221 -20.00 17.89 -37.29
CA VAL A 221 -20.20 18.19 -38.71
C VAL A 221 -19.75 19.61 -39.02
N ASP A 222 -20.16 20.60 -38.22
CA ASP A 222 -19.73 22.01 -38.40
C ASP A 222 -18.21 22.18 -38.34
N THR A 223 -17.55 21.47 -37.43
CA THR A 223 -16.08 21.51 -37.34
C THR A 223 -15.42 20.87 -38.57
N LEU A 224 -15.90 19.71 -39.00
CA LEU A 224 -15.36 19.02 -40.16
C LEU A 224 -15.56 19.83 -41.44
N GLU A 225 -16.71 20.48 -41.63
CA GLU A 225 -16.97 21.37 -42.77
C GLU A 225 -15.96 22.51 -42.84
N LYS A 226 -15.69 23.18 -41.70
CA LYS A 226 -14.68 24.24 -41.61
C LYS A 226 -13.28 23.75 -41.94
N LEU A 227 -12.93 22.56 -41.49
CA LEU A 227 -11.62 21.96 -41.78
C LEU A 227 -11.50 21.57 -43.25
N VAL A 228 -12.54 21.01 -43.85
CA VAL A 228 -12.57 20.65 -45.27
C VAL A 228 -12.43 21.89 -46.15
N GLN A 229 -13.13 22.99 -45.81
CA GLN A 229 -12.99 24.25 -46.54
C GLN A 229 -11.57 24.82 -46.48
N LYS A 230 -10.86 24.61 -45.35
CA LYS A 230 -9.54 25.18 -45.12
C LYS A 230 -8.39 24.31 -45.66
N TYR A 231 -8.49 22.99 -45.51
CA TYR A 231 -7.39 22.06 -45.75
C TYR A 231 -7.69 21.04 -46.87
N GLY A 232 -8.89 21.06 -47.44
CA GLY A 232 -9.34 20.09 -48.43
C GLY A 232 -10.02 18.87 -47.82
N VAL A 233 -10.61 18.04 -48.68
CA VAL A 233 -11.32 16.81 -48.28
C VAL A 233 -10.30 15.70 -47.97
N PRO A 234 -10.34 15.06 -46.79
CA PRO A 234 -9.52 13.89 -46.53
C PRO A 234 -10.06 12.64 -47.25
N GLU A 235 -9.19 11.69 -47.60
CA GLU A 235 -9.61 10.41 -48.16
C GLU A 235 -10.32 9.52 -47.13
N ALA A 236 -9.95 9.64 -45.86
CA ALA A 236 -10.56 8.90 -44.76
C ALA A 236 -10.49 9.67 -43.44
N ILE A 237 -11.41 9.35 -42.55
CA ILE A 237 -11.43 9.82 -41.16
C ILE A 237 -11.41 8.59 -40.25
N LEU A 238 -10.49 8.57 -39.30
CA LEU A 238 -10.43 7.61 -38.21
C LEU A 238 -10.87 8.29 -36.92
N HIS A 239 -11.93 7.78 -36.31
CA HIS A 239 -12.39 8.19 -34.99
C HIS A 239 -12.55 6.94 -34.12
N ASP A 240 -12.57 7.12 -32.81
CA ASP A 240 -13.02 6.04 -31.91
C ASP A 240 -14.53 5.84 -32.06
N ASN A 241 -15.07 4.64 -31.84
CA ASN A 241 -16.52 4.36 -31.95
C ASN A 241 -17.33 5.00 -30.79
N GLY A 242 -16.97 6.21 -30.37
CA GLY A 242 -17.77 7.00 -29.44
C GLY A 242 -19.17 7.22 -29.98
N SER A 243 -20.16 7.25 -29.09
CA SER A 243 -21.58 7.43 -29.43
C SER A 243 -21.88 8.71 -30.23
N GLN A 244 -20.98 9.69 -30.20
CA GLN A 244 -21.05 10.95 -30.92
C GLN A 244 -20.74 10.82 -32.43
N PHE A 245 -20.21 9.68 -32.87
CA PHE A 245 -19.87 9.41 -34.28
C PHE A 245 -20.74 8.33 -34.91
N VAL A 246 -21.61 7.69 -34.12
CA VAL A 246 -22.46 6.57 -34.57
C VAL A 246 -23.91 6.95 -34.34
N HIS A 247 -24.66 7.19 -35.41
CA HIS A 247 -26.13 7.17 -35.38
C HIS A 247 -26.59 5.77 -35.82
N ASN A 248 -27.52 5.19 -35.06
CA ASN A 248 -28.36 4.08 -35.53
C ASN A 248 -29.31 4.58 -36.62
#